data_AF-A0A935BD39-F1
#
_entry.id   AF-A0A935BD39-F1
#
_cell.length_a   1.000
_cell.length_b   1.000
_cell.length_c   1.000
_cell.angle_alpha   90.00
_cell.angle_beta   90.00
_cell.angle_gamma   90.00
#
_symmetry.space_group_name_H-M   'P 1'
#
loop_
_entity.id
_entity.type
_entity.pdbx_description
1 polymer ?
#
loop_
_entity_poly.entity_id
_entity_poly.type
_entity_poly.pdbx_seq_one_letter_code
_entity_poly.pdbx_strand_id
1 'polypeptide(L)' 'MRAQPSLTAKKVASLGKGQKVYVIGVSDNTVVWEGESYTMKNVQLENGQKGWVLELFIDET' A
#
# COMPACT_ATOMS: atom_id res chain seq x y z
N MET A 1 -0.20 -2.84 -5.35
CA MET A 1 1.02 -2.17 -4.87
C MET A 1 1.53 -1.17 -5.90
N ARG A 2 2.01 -0.01 -5.43
CA ARG A 2 2.61 1.05 -6.26
C ARG A 2 4.06 1.31 -5.88
N ALA A 3 4.85 1.83 -6.80
CA ALA A 3 6.29 2.09 -6.58
C ALA A 3 6.56 3.18 -5.54
N GLN A 4 5.64 4.13 -5.38
CA GLN A 4 5.72 5.27 -4.47
C GLN A 4 4.36 5.47 -3.76
N PRO A 5 4.30 6.18 -2.62
CA PRO A 5 3.06 6.45 -1.90
C PRO A 5 2.22 7.52 -2.62
N SER A 6 1.68 7.17 -3.78
CA SER A 6 0.85 8.04 -4.62
C SER A 6 -0.16 7.22 -5.42
N LEU A 7 -1.37 7.76 -5.61
CA LEU A 7 -2.43 7.14 -6.43
C LEU A 7 -2.10 7.09 -7.93
N THR A 8 -1.13 7.88 -8.40
CA THR A 8 -0.71 7.93 -9.81
C THR A 8 0.60 7.18 -10.06
N ALA A 9 1.31 6.78 -9.00
CA ALA A 9 2.56 6.04 -9.13
C ALA A 9 2.37 4.71 -9.86
N LYS A 10 3.40 4.28 -10.60
CA LYS A 10 3.42 3.03 -11.36
C LYS A 10 2.98 1.84 -10.49
N LYS A 11 2.05 1.03 -11.00
CA LYS A 11 1.67 -0.24 -10.39
C LYS A 11 2.83 -1.23 -10.55
N VAL A 12 3.26 -1.85 -9.46
CA VAL A 12 4.40 -2.80 -9.46
C VAL A 12 3.96 -4.23 -9.19
N ALA A 13 2.82 -4.42 -8.53
CA ALA A 13 2.19 -5.72 -8.32
C ALA A 13 0.69 -5.53 -8.00
N SER A 14 -0.09 -6.57 -8.26
CA SER A 14 -1.46 -6.71 -7.77
C SER A 14 -1.47 -7.67 -6.59
N LEU A 15 -2.31 -7.41 -5.58
CA LEU A 15 -2.49 -8.30 -4.44
C LEU A 15 -3.84 -9.00 -4.57
N GLY A 16 -3.86 -10.30 -4.26
CA GLY A 16 -5.10 -11.04 -4.10
C GLY A 16 -5.77 -10.71 -2.77
N LYS A 17 -7.10 -10.86 -2.71
CA LYS A 17 -7.85 -10.72 -1.44
C LYS A 17 -7.34 -11.76 -0.43
N GLY A 18 -7.03 -11.33 0.79
CA GLY A 18 -6.52 -12.20 1.86
C GLY A 18 -5.04 -12.58 1.73
N GLN A 19 -4.35 -12.13 0.69
CA GLN A 19 -2.91 -12.35 0.56
C GLN A 19 -2.18 -11.65 1.71
N LYS A 20 -1.34 -12.40 2.43
CA LYS A 20 -0.56 -11.88 3.55
C LYS A 20 0.63 -11.06 3.05
N VAL A 21 0.92 -9.99 3.78
CA VAL A 21 2.02 -9.05 3.52
C VAL A 21 2.63 -8.61 4.85
N TYR A 22 3.87 -8.14 4.82
CA TYR A 22 4.51 -7.50 5.97
C TYR A 22 4.40 -5.98 5.83
N VAL A 23 3.81 -5.29 6.80
CA VAL A 23 3.85 -3.82 6.86
C VAL A 23 5.19 -3.40 7.42
N ILE A 24 5.92 -2.58 6.66
CA ILE A 24 7.30 -2.16 6.99
C ILE A 24 7.47 -0.64 7.04
N GLY A 25 6.38 0.12 6.86
CA GLY A 25 6.38 1.57 6.99
C GLY A 25 5.04 2.20 6.66
N VAL A 26 4.93 3.49 6.92
CA VAL A 26 3.78 4.35 6.63
C VAL A 26 4.28 5.59 5.91
N SER A 27 3.49 6.15 5.00
CA SER A 27 3.87 7.37 4.27
C SER A 27 3.75 8.60 5.16
N ASP A 28 4.69 9.54 5.03
CA ASP A 28 4.63 10.82 5.76
C ASP A 28 3.50 11.73 5.27
N ASN A 29 3.05 11.54 4.02
CA ASN A 29 1.99 12.31 3.39
C ASN A 29 0.70 11.49 3.25
N THR A 30 -0.43 12.19 3.12
CA THR A 30 -1.72 11.61 2.76
C THR A 30 -2.01 11.73 1.26
N VAL A 31 -2.93 10.90 0.78
CA VAL A 31 -3.51 10.95 -0.57
C VAL A 31 -5.02 11.00 -0.47
N VAL A 32 -5.69 11.70 -1.40
CA VAL A 32 -7.15 11.79 -1.44
C VAL A 32 -7.73 10.69 -2.33
N TRP A 33 -8.50 9.78 -1.75
CA TRP A 33 -9.24 8.74 -2.46
C TRP A 33 -10.73 8.86 -2.11
N GLU A 34 -11.57 9.00 -3.14
CA GLU A 34 -13.02 9.17 -2.99
C GLU A 34 -13.45 10.30 -2.04
N GLY A 35 -12.64 11.36 -1.96
CA GLY A 35 -12.92 12.56 -1.14
C GLY A 35 -12.36 12.49 0.28
N GLU A 36 -11.77 11.36 0.69
CA GLU A 36 -11.18 11.17 2.01
C GLU A 36 -9.66 11.08 1.92
N SER A 37 -8.98 11.50 2.99
CA SER A 37 -7.51 11.49 3.08
C SER A 37 -7.03 10.24 3.79
N TYR A 38 -6.12 9.51 3.15
CA TYR A 38 -5.54 8.28 3.69
C TYR A 38 -4.01 8.33 3.62
N THR A 39 -3.36 7.65 4.55
CA THR A 39 -1.95 7.29 4.39
C THR A 39 -1.81 6.04 3.51
N MET A 40 -0.58 5.77 3.08
CA MET A 40 -0.24 4.53 2.40
C MET A 40 0.74 3.72 3.26
N LYS A 41 0.52 2.41 3.30
CA LYS A 41 1.41 1.44 3.95
C LYS A 41 2.47 0.96 2.96
N ASN A 42 3.74 1.00 3.37
CA ASN A 42 4.79 0.29 2.66
C ASN A 42 4.74 -1.18 3.07
N VAL A 43 4.56 -2.06 2.11
CA VAL A 43 4.42 -3.50 2.32
C VAL A 43 5.50 -4.27 1.59
N GLN A 44 5.92 -5.39 2.19
CA GLN A 44 6.82 -6.38 1.62
C GLN A 44 6.09 -7.71 1.46
N LEU A 45 6.25 -8.35 0.31
CA LEU A 45 5.78 -9.72 0.05
C LEU A 45 6.83 -10.74 0.49
N GLU A 46 6.41 -12.00 0.62
CA GLU A 46 7.29 -13.12 0.98
C GLU A 46 8.51 -13.24 0.04
N ASN A 47 8.33 -12.96 -1.25
CA ASN A 47 9.40 -12.95 -2.25
C ASN A 47 10.34 -11.71 -2.17
N GLY A 48 10.18 -10.85 -1.16
CA GLY A 48 10.97 -9.64 -0.95
C GLY A 48 10.52 -8.42 -1.76
N GLN A 49 9.54 -8.55 -2.65
CA GLN A 49 9.03 -7.41 -3.43
C GLN A 49 8.35 -6.38 -2.52
N LYS A 50 8.65 -5.09 -2.74
CA LYS A 50 8.13 -3.97 -1.94
C LYS A 50 7.26 -3.03 -2.75
N GLY A 51 6.41 -2.29 -2.06
CA GLY A 51 5.59 -1.24 -2.66
C GLY A 51 4.56 -0.68 -1.68
N TRP A 52 3.71 0.21 -2.19
CA TRP A 52 2.76 0.99 -1.40
C TRP A 52 1.33 0.57 -1.68
N VAL A 53 0.51 0.51 -0.63
CA VAL A 53 -0.92 0.18 -0.67
C VAL A 53 -1.67 1.21 0.18
N LEU A 54 -2.87 1.62 -0.22
CA LEU A 54 -3.70 2.49 0.63
C LEU A 54 -4.02 1.77 1.94
N GLU A 55 -3.96 2.47 3.07
CA GLU A 55 -4.18 1.83 4.37
C GLU A 55 -5.54 1.15 4.50
N LEU A 56 -6.60 1.67 3.84
CA LEU A 56 -7.94 1.06 3.91
C LEU A 56 -8.02 -0.38 3.37
N PHE A 57 -7.02 -0.81 2.59
CA PHE A 57 -6.97 -2.14 1.99
C PHE A 57 -6.11 -3.12 2.80
N ILE A 58 -5.56 -2.67 3.93
CA ILE A 58 -4.75 -3.49 4.83
C ILE A 58 -5.55 -3.74 6.10
N ASP A 59 -5.71 -5.02 6.43
CA ASP A 59 -6.24 -5.46 7.71
C ASP A 59 -5.07 -5.94 8.58
N GLU A 60 -4.90 -5.34 9.75
CA GLU A 60 -3.80 -5.62 10.70
C GLU A 60 -4.25 -6.55 11.85
N THR A 61 -5.47 -7.10 11.80
CA THR A 61 -6.02 -8.01 12.83
C THR A 61 -5.60 -9.47 12.70
#